data_AF-A0A9E2WXR5-F1
#
_entry.id   AF-A0A9E2WXR5-F1
#
_cell.length_a   1.000
_cell.length_b   1.000
_cell.length_c   1.000
_cell.angle_alpha   90.00
_cell.angle_beta   90.00
_cell.angle_gamma   90.00
#
_symmetry.space_group_name_H-M   'P 1'
#
loop_
_entity.id
_entity.type
_entity.pdbx_description
1 polymer ?
#
loop_
_entity_poly.entity_id
_entity_poly.type
_entity_poly.pdbx_seq_one_letter_code
_entity_poly.pdbx_strand_id
1 'polypeptide(L)'
;MQKIWFSLIVLVSFLVPLGVVSAAPPTPAAADAQALLQTTRDDRILGKPDAPITIIEYASLTCPHCAHFQDDVLPEIKKQWIDTGKAKLVLRDFPLDEEALRAAMIARCAPPDRYYAFVDTFFGAQSKWVGAHDYREALARLARLGGMSKEEFDACLSNKGLEDSIVQSRFVASKQLDVNSTPTFFINGTKYTGAPTVQDFATNLQAAFAATAGQQTAAPSTMQTEPSATTPPPSTETTPTPAPAPSATHKPSSELTVPSTQAPHNVAAFLDAGHLPESTIWNRLQGWFQGLLGSHS
;
A
#
# COMPACT_ATOMS: atom_id res chain seq x y z
N MET A 1 77.41 -8.01 29.37
CA MET A 1 77.44 -7.41 28.01
C MET A 1 76.06 -7.60 27.40
N GLN A 2 75.24 -6.55 27.33
CA GLN A 2 73.85 -6.65 26.87
C GLN A 2 73.65 -5.57 25.79
N LYS A 3 73.56 -6.02 24.53
CA LYS A 3 73.48 -5.16 23.33
C LYS A 3 72.03 -4.73 23.14
N ILE A 4 71.77 -3.44 23.29
CA ILE A 4 70.47 -2.80 23.03
C ILE A 4 70.39 -2.54 21.52
N TRP A 5 69.49 -3.24 20.83
CA TRP A 5 69.13 -2.99 19.44
C TRP A 5 67.99 -1.97 19.41
N PHE A 6 68.30 -0.71 19.09
CA PHE A 6 67.29 0.28 18.75
C PHE A 6 66.85 0.06 17.29
N SER A 7 65.71 -0.60 17.10
CA SER A 7 65.01 -0.60 15.81
C SER A 7 64.32 0.74 15.60
N LEU A 8 64.81 1.49 14.62
CA LEU A 8 64.20 2.71 14.11
C LEU A 8 62.90 2.34 13.36
N ILE A 9 61.74 2.62 13.98
CA ILE A 9 60.43 2.52 13.30
C ILE A 9 60.22 3.81 12.52
N VAL A 10 60.33 3.72 11.20
CA VAL A 10 59.97 4.81 10.27
C VAL A 10 58.45 4.83 10.15
N LEU A 11 57.82 5.80 10.81
CA LEU A 11 56.40 6.11 10.68
C LEU A 11 56.13 6.74 9.30
N VAL A 12 55.72 5.92 8.34
CA VAL A 12 55.22 6.38 7.03
C VAL A 12 53.76 6.81 7.21
N SER A 13 53.53 8.11 7.40
CA SER A 13 52.19 8.71 7.35
C SER A 13 51.61 8.59 5.93
N PHE A 14 50.79 7.58 5.69
CA PHE A 14 49.90 7.53 4.54
C PHE A 14 48.74 8.50 4.75
N LEU A 15 48.85 9.69 4.14
CA LEU A 15 47.72 10.58 3.88
C LEU A 15 46.80 9.87 2.87
N VAL A 16 45.75 9.22 3.36
CA VAL A 16 44.67 8.71 2.52
C VAL A 16 43.77 9.91 2.14
N PRO A 17 43.66 10.27 0.85
CA PRO A 17 42.74 11.33 0.46
C PRO A 17 41.30 10.85 0.71
N LEU A 18 40.55 11.65 1.46
CA LEU A 18 39.10 11.53 1.62
C LEU A 18 38.45 11.81 0.25
N GLY A 19 38.31 10.76 -0.55
CA GLY A 19 37.53 10.81 -1.78
C GLY A 19 36.06 10.97 -1.43
N VAL A 20 35.50 12.14 -1.76
CA VAL A 20 34.05 12.36 -1.77
C VAL A 20 33.42 11.42 -2.80
N VAL A 21 32.76 10.37 -2.32
CA VAL A 21 31.91 9.50 -3.14
C VAL A 21 30.68 10.31 -3.51
N SER A 22 30.69 10.88 -4.72
CA SER A 22 29.52 11.52 -5.31
C SER A 22 28.54 10.43 -5.75
N ALA A 23 27.43 10.26 -5.03
CA ALA A 23 26.33 9.42 -5.47
C ALA A 23 25.68 10.09 -6.69
N ALA A 24 25.74 9.43 -7.85
CA ALA A 24 25.09 9.92 -9.05
C ALA A 24 23.55 9.96 -8.84
N PRO A 25 22.85 10.99 -9.35
CA PRO A 25 21.40 11.07 -9.26
C PRO A 25 20.75 9.89 -9.99
N PRO A 26 19.57 9.41 -9.53
CA PRO A 26 18.87 8.32 -10.19
C PRO A 26 18.53 8.69 -11.64
N THR A 27 18.64 7.71 -12.54
CA THR A 27 18.20 7.86 -13.93
C THR A 27 16.67 8.06 -13.98
N PRO A 28 16.11 8.72 -15.01
CA PRO A 28 14.67 8.97 -15.11
C PRO A 28 13.80 7.72 -14.92
N ALA A 29 14.19 6.59 -15.54
CA ALA A 29 13.48 5.32 -15.37
C ALA A 29 13.51 4.77 -13.93
N ALA A 30 14.60 5.02 -13.18
CA ALA A 30 14.70 4.65 -11.78
C ALA A 30 13.88 5.60 -10.88
N ALA A 31 13.77 6.88 -11.24
CA ALA A 31 12.91 7.85 -10.55
C ALA A 31 11.42 7.49 -10.71
N ASP A 32 11.02 7.05 -11.91
CA ASP A 32 9.65 6.60 -12.20
C ASP A 32 9.29 5.34 -11.40
N ALA A 33 10.21 4.36 -11.32
CA ALA A 33 10.04 3.16 -10.52
C ALA A 33 9.93 3.48 -9.00
N GLN A 34 10.74 4.42 -8.50
CA GLN A 34 10.71 4.80 -7.08
C GLN A 34 9.40 5.52 -6.71
N ALA A 35 8.80 6.26 -7.65
CA ALA A 35 7.50 6.88 -7.45
C ALA A 35 6.38 5.84 -7.29
N LEU A 36 6.43 4.76 -8.07
CA LEU A 36 5.49 3.64 -7.93
C LEU A 36 5.59 2.93 -6.58
N LEU A 37 6.75 2.97 -5.93
CA LEU A 37 6.99 2.35 -4.62
C LEU A 37 6.67 3.28 -3.44
N GLN A 38 6.08 4.45 -3.69
CA GLN A 38 5.49 5.27 -2.63
C GLN A 38 4.12 4.74 -2.22
N THR A 39 3.80 4.86 -0.93
CA THR A 39 2.47 4.51 -0.43
C THR A 39 1.44 5.51 -0.93
N THR A 40 0.31 5.01 -1.42
CA THR A 40 -0.82 5.78 -1.94
C THR A 40 -2.00 5.72 -0.97
N ARG A 41 -3.10 6.42 -1.29
CA ARG A 41 -4.35 6.35 -0.51
C ARG A 41 -5.09 5.03 -0.68
N ASP A 42 -4.81 4.30 -1.76
CA ASP A 42 -5.45 3.02 -2.06
C ASP A 42 -4.76 1.85 -1.34
N ASP A 43 -3.54 2.06 -0.86
CA ASP A 43 -2.82 1.09 -0.06
C ASP A 43 -3.50 0.87 1.30
N ARG A 44 -3.51 -0.40 1.73
CA ARG A 44 -3.91 -0.79 3.07
C ARG A 44 -2.64 -0.97 3.89
N ILE A 45 -2.54 -0.26 5.00
CA ILE A 45 -1.32 -0.20 5.82
C ILE A 45 -1.51 -1.05 7.06
N LEU A 46 -0.61 -2.01 7.29
CA LEU A 46 -0.45 -2.69 8.57
C LEU A 46 0.66 -1.98 9.36
N GLY A 47 0.31 -1.48 10.55
CA GLY A 47 1.22 -0.72 11.41
C GLY A 47 0.96 0.79 11.38
N LYS A 48 1.95 1.56 11.84
CA LYS A 48 1.83 3.03 11.90
C LYS A 48 2.05 3.65 10.51
N PRO A 49 1.16 4.52 10.01
CA PRO A 49 1.31 5.13 8.68
C PRO A 49 2.60 5.95 8.49
N ASP A 50 3.15 6.49 9.57
CA ASP A 50 4.36 7.32 9.62
C ASP A 50 5.64 6.52 9.96
N ALA A 51 5.57 5.18 10.03
CA ALA A 51 6.75 4.36 10.29
C ALA A 51 7.84 4.61 9.23
N PRO A 52 9.12 4.72 9.64
CA PRO A 52 10.22 5.14 8.76
C PRO A 52 10.61 4.08 7.72
N ILE A 53 10.27 2.82 7.95
CA ILE A 53 10.46 1.74 6.98
C ILE A 53 9.12 1.38 6.35
N THR A 54 9.05 1.43 5.02
CA THR A 54 7.94 0.89 4.25
C THR A 54 8.36 -0.43 3.61
N ILE A 55 7.62 -1.49 3.94
CA ILE A 55 7.70 -2.80 3.29
C ILE A 55 6.51 -2.88 2.33
N ILE A 56 6.78 -3.01 1.03
CA ILE A 56 5.77 -3.32 0.02
C ILE A 56 5.92 -4.78 -0.37
N GLU A 57 4.87 -5.56 -0.20
CA GLU A 57 4.78 -6.95 -0.64
C GLU A 57 3.85 -7.02 -1.86
N TYR A 58 4.35 -7.52 -2.98
CA TYR A 58 3.52 -7.99 -4.08
C TYR A 58 3.23 -9.48 -3.90
N ALA A 59 1.97 -9.82 -3.63
CA ALA A 59 1.55 -11.17 -3.27
C ALA A 59 0.30 -11.62 -4.03
N SER A 60 0.19 -12.95 -4.22
CA SER A 60 -1.02 -13.60 -4.72
C SER A 60 -1.65 -14.41 -3.59
N LEU A 61 -2.95 -14.27 -3.38
CA LEU A 61 -3.67 -15.01 -2.33
C LEU A 61 -3.72 -16.52 -2.57
N THR A 62 -3.40 -17.00 -3.78
CA THR A 62 -3.23 -18.43 -4.10
C THR A 62 -1.79 -18.92 -4.00
N CYS A 63 -0.82 -18.04 -3.78
CA CYS A 63 0.59 -18.42 -3.78
C CYS A 63 0.99 -19.07 -2.44
N PRO A 64 1.54 -20.30 -2.44
CA PRO A 64 1.94 -20.98 -1.21
C PRO A 64 3.14 -20.32 -0.52
N HIS A 65 4.04 -19.68 -1.27
CA HIS A 65 5.16 -18.93 -0.67
C HIS A 65 4.69 -17.63 0.01
N CYS A 66 3.60 -17.02 -0.47
CA CYS A 66 3.00 -15.87 0.20
C CYS A 66 2.31 -16.32 1.50
N ALA A 67 1.61 -17.46 1.49
CA ALA A 67 1.05 -18.03 2.72
C ALA A 67 2.12 -18.38 3.75
N HIS A 68 3.24 -18.98 3.33
CA HIS A 68 4.37 -19.23 4.22
C HIS A 68 4.91 -17.93 4.85
N PHE A 69 5.05 -16.87 4.07
CA PHE A 69 5.44 -15.58 4.62
C PHE A 69 4.40 -15.05 5.63
N GLN A 70 3.11 -15.07 5.28
CA GLN A 70 2.01 -14.63 6.14
C GLN A 70 1.99 -15.38 7.48
N ASP A 71 2.14 -16.71 7.45
CA ASP A 71 1.91 -17.57 8.61
C ASP A 71 3.16 -17.74 9.48
N ASP A 72 4.34 -17.81 8.87
CA ASP A 72 5.58 -18.19 9.58
C ASP A 72 6.57 -17.02 9.77
N VAL A 73 6.57 -16.03 8.86
CA VAL A 73 7.56 -14.93 8.88
C VAL A 73 6.94 -13.64 9.43
N LEU A 74 5.79 -13.24 8.88
CA LEU A 74 5.12 -11.99 9.21
C LEU A 74 4.78 -11.86 10.70
N PRO A 75 4.39 -12.89 11.46
CA PRO A 75 4.06 -12.70 12.88
C PRO A 75 5.24 -12.19 13.70
N GLU A 76 6.45 -12.71 13.45
CA GLU A 76 7.65 -12.27 14.17
C GLU A 76 8.11 -10.90 13.68
N ILE A 77 8.06 -10.65 12.36
CA ILE A 77 8.37 -9.32 11.81
C ILE A 77 7.39 -8.26 12.32
N LYS A 78 6.09 -8.60 12.39
CA LYS A 78 5.05 -7.72 12.89
C LYS A 78 5.34 -7.33 14.34
N LYS A 79 5.58 -8.32 15.20
CA LYS A 79 5.89 -8.10 16.62
C LYS A 79 7.11 -7.21 16.84
N GLN A 80 8.20 -7.46 16.11
CA GLN A 80 9.47 -6.76 16.34
C GLN A 80 9.53 -5.37 15.67
N TRP A 81 8.91 -5.21 14.50
CA TRP A 81 9.11 -4.05 13.63
C TRP A 81 7.84 -3.24 13.40
N ILE A 82 6.71 -3.90 13.14
CA ILE A 82 5.48 -3.22 12.75
C ILE A 82 4.74 -2.66 13.97
N ASP A 83 4.52 -3.50 14.98
CA ASP A 83 3.82 -3.12 16.21
C ASP A 83 4.64 -2.10 17.03
N THR A 84 5.96 -2.11 16.89
CA THR A 84 6.85 -1.11 17.50
C THR A 84 6.89 0.22 16.74
N GLY A 85 6.27 0.28 15.56
CA GLY A 85 6.25 1.47 14.70
C GLY A 85 7.55 1.75 13.95
N LYS A 86 8.49 0.79 13.91
CA LYS A 86 9.73 0.91 13.13
C LYS A 86 9.50 0.67 11.65
N ALA A 87 8.52 -0.16 11.31
CA ALA A 87 8.12 -0.46 9.95
C ALA A 87 6.60 -0.42 9.78
N LYS A 88 6.17 -0.31 8.53
CA LYS A 88 4.81 -0.58 8.08
C LYS A 88 4.85 -1.54 6.90
N LEU A 89 3.82 -2.38 6.80
CA LEU A 89 3.63 -3.26 5.66
C LEU A 89 2.47 -2.76 4.80
N VAL A 90 2.64 -2.87 3.49
CA VAL A 90 1.61 -2.69 2.47
C VAL A 90 1.62 -3.93 1.60
N LEU A 91 0.49 -4.65 1.56
CA LEU A 91 0.29 -5.73 0.59
C LEU A 91 -0.38 -5.16 -0.65
N ARG A 92 0.25 -5.37 -1.81
CA ARG A 92 -0.29 -5.03 -3.14
C ARG A 92 -0.59 -6.31 -3.90
N ASP A 93 -1.81 -6.38 -4.43
CA ASP A 93 -2.28 -7.57 -5.12
C ASP A 93 -1.49 -7.83 -6.40
N PHE A 94 -1.03 -9.06 -6.53
CA PHE A 94 -0.40 -9.62 -7.71
C PHE A 94 -1.06 -10.97 -8.01
N PRO A 95 -2.34 -11.02 -8.42
CA PRO A 95 -3.02 -12.29 -8.65
C PRO A 95 -2.33 -13.07 -9.77
N LEU A 96 -2.03 -14.34 -9.50
CA LEU A 96 -1.43 -15.25 -10.48
C LEU A 96 -2.48 -15.99 -11.33
N ASP A 97 -3.72 -16.00 -10.86
CA ASP A 97 -4.84 -16.72 -11.44
C ASP A 97 -6.16 -16.01 -11.10
N GLU A 98 -7.25 -16.55 -11.64
CA GLU A 98 -8.61 -16.03 -11.45
C GLU A 98 -9.07 -16.14 -10.00
N GLU A 99 -8.74 -17.22 -9.29
CA GLU A 99 -9.17 -17.43 -7.90
C GLU A 99 -8.53 -16.38 -6.98
N ALA A 100 -7.25 -16.08 -7.19
CA ALA A 100 -6.52 -15.02 -6.50
C ALA A 100 -7.12 -13.65 -6.76
N LEU A 101 -7.52 -13.36 -8.01
CA LEU A 101 -8.17 -12.10 -8.37
C LEU A 101 -9.48 -11.93 -7.62
N ARG A 102 -10.33 -12.97 -7.58
CA ARG A 102 -11.61 -12.91 -6.85
C ARG A 102 -11.39 -12.77 -5.34
N ALA A 103 -10.44 -13.50 -4.76
CA ALA A 103 -10.08 -13.37 -3.35
C ALA A 103 -9.57 -11.95 -3.02
N ALA A 104 -8.73 -11.37 -3.88
CA ALA A 104 -8.20 -10.02 -3.71
C ALA A 104 -9.30 -8.96 -3.77
N MET A 105 -10.25 -9.10 -4.71
CA MET A 105 -11.43 -8.24 -4.76
C MET A 105 -12.20 -8.30 -3.44
N ILE A 106 -12.50 -9.50 -2.94
CA ILE A 106 -13.24 -9.67 -1.68
C ILE A 106 -12.50 -9.02 -0.50
N ALA A 107 -11.18 -9.24 -0.39
CA ALA A 107 -10.37 -8.60 0.65
C ALA A 107 -10.45 -7.07 0.56
N ARG A 108 -10.33 -6.50 -0.64
CA ARG A 108 -10.38 -5.04 -0.87
C ARG A 108 -11.76 -4.41 -0.66
N CYS A 109 -12.83 -5.18 -0.79
CA CYS A 109 -14.19 -4.74 -0.47
C CYS A 109 -14.48 -4.71 1.03
N ALA A 110 -13.68 -5.39 1.84
CA ALA A 110 -13.79 -5.26 3.29
C ALA A 110 -13.43 -3.82 3.72
N PRO A 111 -14.03 -3.31 4.81
CA PRO A 111 -13.59 -2.08 5.44
C PRO A 111 -12.06 -2.08 5.70
N PRO A 112 -11.38 -0.93 5.59
CA PRO A 112 -9.92 -0.87 5.68
C PRO A 112 -9.31 -1.50 6.94
N ASP A 113 -10.01 -1.42 8.07
CA ASP A 113 -9.61 -2.00 9.36
C ASP A 113 -9.76 -3.53 9.41
N ARG A 114 -10.57 -4.12 8.52
CA ARG A 114 -10.74 -5.57 8.38
C ARG A 114 -9.91 -6.19 7.26
N TYR A 115 -9.30 -5.39 6.38
CA TYR A 115 -8.56 -5.87 5.21
C TYR A 115 -7.54 -6.97 5.55
N TYR A 116 -6.64 -6.70 6.52
CA TYR A 116 -5.61 -7.67 6.87
C TYR A 116 -6.15 -8.93 7.55
N ALA A 117 -7.31 -8.86 8.22
CA ALA A 117 -7.97 -10.05 8.76
C ALA A 117 -8.53 -10.95 7.65
N PHE A 118 -9.04 -10.36 6.57
CA PHE A 118 -9.46 -11.11 5.37
C PHE A 118 -8.25 -11.76 4.67
N VAL A 119 -7.18 -11.00 4.48
CA VAL A 119 -5.92 -11.52 3.91
C VAL A 119 -5.40 -12.70 4.71
N ASP A 120 -5.32 -12.56 6.04
CA ASP A 120 -4.90 -13.61 6.96
C ASP A 120 -5.78 -14.86 6.85
N THR A 121 -7.11 -14.66 6.83
CA THR A 121 -8.08 -15.76 6.66
C THR A 121 -7.89 -16.49 5.32
N PHE A 122 -7.65 -15.76 4.23
CA PHE A 122 -7.48 -16.38 2.91
C PHE A 122 -6.17 -17.15 2.79
N PHE A 123 -5.07 -16.62 3.31
CA PHE A 123 -3.80 -17.34 3.35
C PHE A 123 -3.88 -18.59 4.23
N GLY A 124 -4.32 -18.46 5.49
CA GLY A 124 -4.42 -19.57 6.42
C GLY A 124 -5.42 -20.65 5.99
N ALA A 125 -6.37 -20.31 5.11
CA ALA A 125 -7.34 -21.25 4.56
C ALA A 125 -7.05 -21.71 3.12
N GLN A 126 -5.88 -21.41 2.52
CA GLN A 126 -5.58 -21.72 1.10
C GLN A 126 -6.00 -23.14 0.68
N SER A 127 -5.63 -24.15 1.47
CA SER A 127 -5.96 -25.56 1.21
C SER A 127 -7.47 -25.89 1.14
N LYS A 128 -8.35 -24.97 1.55
CA LYS A 128 -9.79 -25.14 1.59
C LYS A 128 -10.54 -24.50 0.43
N TRP A 129 -9.90 -23.58 -0.29
CA TRP A 129 -10.57 -22.83 -1.37
C TRP A 129 -9.78 -22.84 -2.67
N VAL A 130 -8.44 -22.87 -2.62
CA VAL A 130 -7.61 -22.92 -3.82
C VAL A 130 -7.80 -24.25 -4.54
N GLY A 131 -8.21 -24.20 -5.81
CA GLY A 131 -8.48 -25.39 -6.63
C GLY A 131 -9.72 -26.18 -6.20
N ALA A 132 -10.57 -25.63 -5.33
CA ALA A 132 -11.84 -26.24 -4.99
C ALA A 132 -12.76 -26.23 -6.22
N HIS A 133 -13.56 -27.29 -6.39
CA HIS A 133 -14.54 -27.39 -7.50
C HIS A 133 -15.44 -26.15 -7.58
N ASP A 134 -15.84 -25.61 -6.43
CA ASP A 134 -16.53 -24.33 -6.32
C ASP A 134 -15.75 -23.40 -5.36
N TYR A 135 -14.68 -22.81 -5.87
CA TYR A 135 -13.86 -21.86 -5.13
C TYR A 135 -14.66 -20.60 -4.74
N ARG A 136 -15.68 -20.21 -5.52
CA ARG A 136 -16.50 -19.03 -5.23
C ARG A 136 -17.34 -19.23 -3.97
N GLU A 137 -17.98 -20.38 -3.85
CA GLU A 137 -18.73 -20.74 -2.65
C GLU A 137 -17.79 -20.98 -1.46
N ALA A 138 -16.57 -21.50 -1.68
CA ALA A 138 -15.56 -21.57 -0.63
C ALA A 138 -15.14 -20.18 -0.11
N LEU A 139 -14.89 -19.23 -1.01
CA LEU A 139 -14.60 -17.84 -0.66
C LEU A 139 -15.80 -17.16 0.02
N ALA A 140 -17.04 -17.43 -0.42
CA ALA A 140 -18.25 -16.88 0.21
C ALA A 140 -18.40 -17.35 1.66
N ARG A 141 -18.09 -18.62 1.95
CA ARG A 141 -18.08 -19.14 3.33
C ARG A 141 -17.06 -18.42 4.20
N LEU A 142 -15.83 -18.23 3.71
CA LEU A 142 -14.78 -17.51 4.45
C LEU A 142 -15.15 -16.04 4.66
N ALA A 143 -15.68 -15.38 3.63
CA ALA A 143 -16.11 -13.99 3.72
C ALA A 143 -17.24 -13.78 4.75
N ARG A 144 -18.18 -14.74 4.82
CA ARG A 144 -19.25 -14.74 5.82
C ARG A 144 -18.71 -14.87 7.24
N LEU A 145 -17.67 -15.65 7.48
CA LEU A 145 -17.01 -15.73 8.79
C LEU A 145 -16.37 -14.38 9.18
N GLY A 146 -15.87 -13.62 8.20
CA GLY A 146 -15.39 -12.25 8.36
C GLY A 146 -16.49 -11.18 8.48
N GLY A 147 -17.76 -11.59 8.47
CA GLY A 147 -18.91 -10.69 8.61
C GLY A 147 -19.27 -9.93 7.32
N MET A 148 -19.01 -10.51 6.15
CA MET A 148 -19.50 -10.02 4.86
C MET A 148 -20.84 -10.71 4.52
N SER A 149 -21.85 -9.93 4.15
CA SER A 149 -23.14 -10.42 3.64
C SER A 149 -23.01 -11.00 2.24
N LYS A 150 -24.03 -11.75 1.81
CA LYS A 150 -24.07 -12.28 0.44
C LYS A 150 -24.15 -11.15 -0.59
N GLU A 151 -24.92 -10.11 -0.27
CA GLU A 151 -25.14 -8.95 -1.12
C GLU A 151 -23.84 -8.17 -1.32
N GLU A 152 -23.07 -7.94 -0.25
CA GLU A 152 -21.74 -7.31 -0.33
C GLU A 152 -20.76 -8.16 -1.14
N PHE A 153 -20.77 -9.49 -0.95
CA PHE A 153 -19.92 -10.42 -1.68
C PHE A 153 -20.22 -10.37 -3.20
N ASP A 154 -21.48 -10.47 -3.59
CA ASP A 154 -21.89 -10.45 -5.00
C ASP A 154 -21.61 -9.09 -5.65
N ALA A 155 -21.90 -8.00 -4.93
CA ALA A 155 -21.60 -6.64 -5.39
C ALA A 155 -20.09 -6.44 -5.58
N CYS A 156 -19.28 -6.96 -4.66
CA CYS A 156 -17.84 -6.90 -4.75
C CYS A 156 -17.31 -7.60 -6.01
N LEU A 157 -17.73 -8.85 -6.24
CA LEU A 157 -17.28 -9.62 -7.41
C LEU A 157 -17.80 -9.07 -8.74
N SER A 158 -18.84 -8.24 -8.71
CA SER A 158 -19.38 -7.55 -9.89
C SER A 158 -18.71 -6.20 -10.17
N ASN A 159 -17.83 -5.73 -9.28
CA ASN A 159 -17.17 -4.43 -9.42
C ASN A 159 -16.03 -4.46 -10.44
N LYS A 160 -16.36 -4.06 -11.68
CA LYS A 160 -15.39 -3.99 -12.79
C LYS A 160 -14.27 -2.98 -12.58
N GLY A 161 -14.54 -1.83 -11.97
CA GLY A 161 -13.50 -0.85 -11.68
C GLY A 161 -12.45 -1.38 -10.71
N LEU A 162 -12.88 -2.14 -9.71
CA LEU A 162 -11.98 -2.81 -8.77
C LEU A 162 -11.15 -3.89 -9.46
N GLU A 163 -11.80 -4.74 -10.25
CA GLU A 163 -11.15 -5.79 -11.05
C GLU A 163 -10.05 -5.19 -11.94
N ASP A 164 -10.39 -4.18 -12.74
CA ASP A 164 -9.47 -3.50 -13.65
C ASP A 164 -8.30 -2.85 -12.90
N SER A 165 -8.55 -2.26 -11.72
CA SER A 165 -7.50 -1.65 -10.91
C SER A 165 -6.47 -2.67 -10.40
N ILE A 166 -6.92 -3.87 -10.00
CA ILE A 166 -6.04 -4.94 -9.54
C ILE A 166 -5.20 -5.48 -10.70
N VAL A 167 -5.83 -5.75 -11.85
CA VAL A 167 -5.15 -6.23 -13.05
C VAL A 167 -4.13 -5.21 -13.56
N GLN A 168 -4.49 -3.93 -13.56
CA GLN A 168 -3.59 -2.85 -13.96
C GLN A 168 -2.41 -2.72 -13.00
N SER A 169 -2.64 -2.79 -11.69
CA SER A 169 -1.57 -2.73 -10.68
C SER A 169 -0.56 -3.87 -10.88
N ARG A 170 -1.03 -5.10 -11.12
CA ARG A 170 -0.19 -6.25 -11.47
C ARG A 170 0.63 -5.98 -12.74
N PHE A 171 -0.01 -5.47 -13.80
CA PHE A 171 0.68 -5.18 -15.06
C PHE A 171 1.80 -4.14 -14.88
N VAL A 172 1.52 -3.05 -14.16
CA VAL A 172 2.50 -2.00 -13.85
C VAL A 172 3.66 -2.58 -13.05
N ALA A 173 3.38 -3.37 -12.01
CA ALA A 173 4.41 -4.02 -11.20
C ALA A 173 5.33 -4.92 -12.05
N SER A 174 4.77 -5.73 -12.95
CA SER A 174 5.58 -6.58 -13.84
C SER A 174 6.41 -5.78 -14.84
N LYS A 175 5.87 -4.71 -15.42
CA LYS A 175 6.55 -3.98 -16.51
C LYS A 175 7.53 -2.93 -16.03
N GLN A 176 7.25 -2.28 -14.91
CA GLN A 176 8.01 -1.12 -14.45
C GLN A 176 8.85 -1.43 -13.21
N LEU A 177 8.49 -2.45 -12.44
CA LEU A 177 9.19 -2.85 -11.20
C LEU A 177 9.84 -4.23 -11.28
N ASP A 178 9.77 -4.89 -12.44
CA ASP A 178 10.31 -6.23 -12.68
C ASP A 178 9.78 -7.27 -11.66
N VAL A 179 8.50 -7.17 -11.30
CA VAL A 179 7.84 -8.16 -10.45
C VAL A 179 7.38 -9.33 -11.32
N ASN A 180 8.11 -10.44 -11.24
CA ASN A 180 7.92 -11.63 -12.06
C ASN A 180 7.50 -12.89 -11.26
N SER A 181 7.48 -12.81 -9.94
CA SER A 181 7.12 -13.90 -9.03
C SER A 181 6.59 -13.35 -7.71
N THR A 182 5.92 -14.19 -6.93
CA THR A 182 5.37 -13.83 -5.61
C THR A 182 5.88 -14.79 -4.53
N PRO A 183 6.13 -14.31 -3.30
CA PRO A 183 6.10 -12.89 -2.93
C PRO A 183 7.33 -12.15 -3.49
N THR A 184 7.14 -10.88 -3.88
CA THR A 184 8.26 -9.94 -4.14
C THR A 184 8.16 -8.79 -3.16
N PHE A 185 9.24 -8.50 -2.46
CA PHE A 185 9.28 -7.41 -1.48
C PHE A 185 10.12 -6.23 -1.94
N PHE A 186 9.72 -5.03 -1.52
CA PHE A 186 10.53 -3.82 -1.57
C PHE A 186 10.62 -3.21 -0.17
N ILE A 187 11.82 -2.87 0.28
CA ILE A 187 12.08 -2.20 1.55
C ILE A 187 12.61 -0.80 1.23
N ASN A 188 11.85 0.23 1.56
CA ASN A 188 12.15 1.63 1.22
C ASN A 188 12.49 1.84 -0.28
N GLY A 189 11.74 1.15 -1.14
CA GLY A 189 11.90 1.18 -2.60
C GLY A 189 13.03 0.30 -3.15
N THR A 190 13.85 -0.32 -2.29
CA THR A 190 14.87 -1.28 -2.72
C THR A 190 14.25 -2.68 -2.78
N LYS A 191 14.35 -3.35 -3.94
CA LYS A 191 13.89 -4.74 -4.09
C LYS A 191 14.67 -5.64 -3.12
N TYR A 192 13.94 -6.39 -2.31
CA TYR A 192 14.51 -7.31 -1.33
C TYR A 192 15.20 -8.48 -2.02
N THR A 193 16.39 -8.81 -1.52
CA THR A 193 17.15 -10.00 -1.93
C THR A 193 17.56 -10.74 -0.66
N GLY A 194 17.00 -11.91 -0.41
CA GLY A 194 17.31 -12.72 0.77
C GLY A 194 16.46 -13.99 0.83
N ALA A 195 16.81 -14.92 1.71
CA ALA A 195 16.00 -16.11 1.91
C ALA A 195 14.68 -15.74 2.62
N PRO A 196 13.58 -16.45 2.36
CA PRO A 196 12.28 -16.18 2.99
C PRO A 196 12.26 -16.66 4.45
N THR A 197 13.13 -16.09 5.29
CA THR A 197 13.28 -16.44 6.70
C THR A 197 13.17 -15.19 7.57
N VAL A 198 12.72 -15.37 8.81
CA VAL A 198 12.66 -14.29 9.80
C VAL A 198 14.01 -13.59 9.96
N GLN A 199 15.09 -14.36 10.02
CA GLN A 199 16.44 -13.83 10.28
C GLN A 199 16.93 -12.92 9.14
N ASP A 200 16.81 -13.38 7.89
CA ASP A 200 17.25 -12.60 6.73
C ASP A 200 16.40 -11.34 6.56
N PHE A 201 15.08 -11.47 6.74
CA PHE A 201 14.17 -10.33 6.65
C PHE A 201 14.47 -9.29 7.74
N ALA A 202 14.63 -9.72 9.00
CA ALA A 202 14.99 -8.83 10.11
C ALA A 202 16.35 -8.16 9.90
N THR A 203 17.34 -8.87 9.33
CA THR A 203 18.66 -8.30 9.02
C THR A 203 18.55 -7.17 7.99
N ASN A 204 17.74 -7.35 6.94
CA ASN A 204 17.50 -6.32 5.94
C ASN A 204 16.73 -5.11 6.52
N LEU A 205 15.75 -5.35 7.39
CA LEU A 205 15.03 -4.28 8.10
C LEU A 205 15.97 -3.50 9.03
N GLN A 206 16.88 -4.18 9.73
CA GLN A 206 17.87 -3.53 10.58
C GLN A 206 18.83 -2.64 9.78
N ALA A 207 19.28 -3.11 8.62
CA ALA A 207 20.11 -2.31 7.72
C ALA A 207 19.34 -1.07 7.20
N ALA A 208 18.09 -1.25 6.77
CA ALA A 208 17.23 -0.15 6.34
C ALA A 208 16.99 0.86 7.48
N PHE A 209 16.74 0.38 8.71
CA PHE A 209 16.52 1.23 9.87
C PHE A 209 17.74 2.09 10.18
N ALA A 210 18.94 1.50 10.17
CA ALA A 210 20.19 2.24 10.37
C ALA A 210 20.40 3.33 9.30
N ALA A 211 20.04 3.06 8.05
CA ALA A 211 20.11 4.04 6.96
C ALA A 211 19.14 5.23 7.16
N THR A 212 17.92 4.98 7.69
CA THR A 212 16.96 6.07 7.97
C THR A 212 17.47 7.04 9.04
N ALA A 213 18.18 6.54 10.06
CA ALA A 213 18.81 7.38 11.08
C ALA A 213 19.95 8.26 10.51
N GLY A 214 20.70 7.74 9.53
CA GLY A 214 21.75 8.48 8.83
C GLY A 214 21.23 9.56 7.87
N GLN A 215 20.05 9.36 7.26
CA GLN A 215 19.40 10.36 6.42
C GLN A 215 18.80 11.51 7.24
N GLN A 216 18.34 11.23 8.46
CA GLN A 216 17.84 12.27 9.38
C GLN A 216 18.95 13.18 9.93
N THR A 217 20.21 12.73 9.90
CA THR A 217 21.39 13.53 10.30
C THR A 217 22.03 14.31 9.15
N ALA A 218 21.61 14.06 7.89
CA ALA A 218 22.15 14.72 6.69
C ALA A 218 21.31 15.89 6.17
N ALA A 219 20.22 16.28 6.85
CA ALA A 219 19.58 17.56 6.57
C ALA A 219 20.56 18.69 6.92
N PRO A 220 20.87 19.62 6.00
CA PRO A 220 21.78 20.72 6.31
C PRO A 220 21.12 21.56 7.39
N SER A 221 21.68 21.52 8.59
CA SER A 221 21.54 22.61 9.54
C SER A 221 22.13 23.84 8.87
N THR A 222 21.28 24.56 8.13
CA THR A 222 21.50 25.98 7.90
C THR A 222 21.41 26.60 9.28
N MET A 223 22.59 26.68 9.89
CA MET A 223 22.89 27.50 11.04
C MET A 223 22.56 28.93 10.62
N GLN A 224 21.30 29.32 10.78
CA GLN A 224 20.91 30.72 10.79
C GLN A 224 21.52 31.29 12.06
N THR A 225 22.70 31.88 11.93
CA THR A 225 23.14 32.93 12.83
C THR A 225 22.16 34.08 12.70
N GLU A 226 21.10 34.03 13.52
CA GLU A 226 20.23 35.17 13.76
C GLU A 226 20.99 36.14 14.69
N PRO A 227 21.23 37.39 14.27
CA PRO A 227 21.82 38.39 15.15
C PRO A 227 20.78 38.81 16.20
N SER A 228 21.20 38.82 17.47
CA SER A 228 20.45 39.38 18.58
C SER A 228 19.97 40.80 18.25
N ALA A 229 18.65 41.00 18.26
CA ALA A 229 18.03 42.31 18.22
C ALA A 229 17.20 42.55 19.48
N THR A 230 17.57 43.63 20.12
CA THR A 230 17.12 44.20 21.38
C THR A 230 15.62 44.49 21.44
N THR A 231 15.03 44.18 22.58
CA THR A 231 13.66 44.50 23.01
C THR A 231 13.40 46.02 23.07
N PRO A 232 12.20 46.49 22.68
CA PRO A 232 11.59 47.70 23.27
C PRO A 232 10.32 47.38 24.10
N PRO A 233 9.91 48.29 25.01
CA PRO A 233 8.96 48.04 26.10
C PRO A 233 7.47 48.10 25.69
N PRO A 234 6.52 47.71 26.58
CA PRO A 234 5.14 47.45 26.20
C PRO A 234 4.32 48.74 26.11
N SER A 235 3.42 48.79 25.12
CA SER A 235 2.34 49.77 25.06
C SER A 235 1.02 49.06 25.40
N THR A 236 0.38 49.60 26.42
CA THR A 236 -0.97 49.36 26.94
C THR A 236 -2.09 49.65 25.93
N GLU A 237 -3.30 49.21 26.29
CA GLU A 237 -4.63 49.48 25.70
C GLU A 237 -5.12 48.49 24.61
N THR A 238 -6.36 47.99 24.58
CA THR A 238 -7.54 48.03 25.46
C THR A 238 -8.46 46.89 24.99
N THR A 239 -9.07 46.17 25.93
CA THR A 239 -10.09 45.14 25.70
C THR A 239 -11.36 45.72 25.03
N PRO A 240 -12.11 44.93 24.26
CA PRO A 240 -13.49 44.69 24.74
C PRO A 240 -13.92 43.22 24.73
N THR A 241 -14.56 42.87 25.84
CA THR A 241 -15.26 41.64 26.21
C THR A 241 -16.55 41.42 25.39
N PRO A 242 -17.10 40.18 25.32
CA PRO A 242 -17.92 39.68 24.22
C PRO A 242 -19.43 39.69 24.52
N ALA A 243 -20.26 39.40 23.50
CA ALA A 243 -21.68 39.13 23.65
C ALA A 243 -22.21 38.24 22.48
N PRO A 244 -23.38 37.59 22.59
CA PRO A 244 -23.47 36.18 22.97
C PRO A 244 -24.22 35.29 21.95
N ALA A 245 -24.10 33.98 22.12
CA ALA A 245 -24.92 32.97 21.46
C ALA A 245 -26.37 32.97 22.01
N PRO A 246 -27.39 32.71 21.18
CA PRO A 246 -28.70 32.31 21.68
C PRO A 246 -28.86 30.78 21.66
N SER A 247 -29.27 30.24 22.81
CA SER A 247 -29.82 28.89 22.95
C SER A 247 -31.34 28.94 23.12
N ALA A 248 -31.95 27.84 22.68
CA ALA A 248 -33.24 27.28 23.07
C ALA A 248 -34.53 27.88 22.46
N THR A 249 -35.27 27.03 21.73
CA THR A 249 -36.64 26.71 22.14
C THR A 249 -37.13 25.38 21.55
N HIS A 250 -37.73 24.56 22.41
CA HIS A 250 -38.41 23.31 22.12
C HIS A 250 -39.93 23.59 22.27
N LYS A 251 -40.77 23.17 21.30
CA LYS A 251 -42.23 22.96 21.46
C LYS A 251 -42.79 22.16 20.25
N PRO A 252 -43.98 21.53 20.34
CA PRO A 252 -44.25 20.21 19.77
C PRO A 252 -45.28 20.20 18.62
N SER A 253 -45.36 19.03 17.98
CA SER A 253 -46.49 18.34 17.31
C SER A 253 -47.57 19.13 16.55
N SER A 254 -47.65 18.87 15.25
CA SER A 254 -48.86 18.70 14.42
C SER A 254 -48.41 18.20 13.04
N GLU A 255 -48.52 16.90 12.74
CA GLU A 255 -49.64 16.28 12.03
C GLU A 255 -49.92 16.94 10.66
N LEU A 256 -49.51 16.28 9.56
CA LEU A 256 -50.23 16.26 8.28
C LEU A 256 -49.63 15.23 7.30
N THR A 257 -50.34 14.11 7.19
CA THR A 257 -50.78 13.46 5.93
C THR A 257 -49.75 12.92 4.94
N VAL A 258 -49.68 11.58 4.93
CA VAL A 258 -49.23 10.72 3.82
C VAL A 258 -50.33 10.65 2.74
N PRO A 259 -50.02 10.76 1.44
CA PRO A 259 -50.83 10.12 0.42
C PRO A 259 -50.14 8.83 -0.04
N SER A 260 -50.82 7.73 0.30
CA SER A 260 -50.71 6.43 -0.35
C SER A 260 -51.24 6.55 -1.78
N THR A 261 -50.47 6.13 -2.78
CA THR A 261 -51.02 5.76 -4.09
C THR A 261 -50.07 4.72 -4.70
N GLN A 262 -50.35 3.44 -4.46
CA GLN A 262 -50.99 2.52 -5.41
C GLN A 262 -50.13 2.25 -6.66
N ALA A 263 -49.45 1.11 -6.63
CA ALA A 263 -49.02 0.38 -7.82
C ALA A 263 -50.24 -0.06 -8.64
N PRO A 264 -50.03 -0.31 -9.95
CA PRO A 264 -50.65 -1.49 -10.55
C PRO A 264 -49.62 -2.44 -11.17
N HIS A 265 -49.93 -3.71 -10.99
CA HIS A 265 -49.40 -4.87 -11.69
C HIS A 265 -49.56 -4.74 -13.22
N ASN A 266 -48.55 -5.17 -13.99
CA ASN A 266 -48.64 -6.37 -14.83
C ASN A 266 -47.42 -6.56 -15.75
N VAL A 267 -46.79 -7.73 -15.52
CA VAL A 267 -46.30 -8.77 -16.44
C VAL A 267 -46.04 -8.45 -17.93
N ALA A 268 -44.86 -8.94 -18.36
CA ALA A 268 -44.58 -9.73 -19.57
C ALA A 268 -43.77 -9.08 -20.70
N ALA A 269 -42.80 -9.89 -21.16
CA ALA A 269 -42.11 -9.90 -22.45
C ALA A 269 -41.06 -8.81 -22.71
N PHE A 270 -39.78 -9.20 -22.71
CA PHE A 270 -39.02 -9.39 -23.95
C PHE A 270 -37.72 -10.14 -23.61
N LEU A 271 -37.75 -11.45 -23.82
CA LEU A 271 -36.56 -12.23 -24.09
C LEU A 271 -36.18 -11.99 -25.56
N ASP A 272 -34.86 -12.03 -25.79
CA ASP A 272 -34.19 -12.46 -27.03
C ASP A 272 -33.44 -11.41 -27.87
N ALA A 273 -32.36 -11.89 -28.49
CA ALA A 273 -31.22 -11.23 -29.14
C ALA A 273 -30.09 -10.80 -28.18
N GLY A 274 -28.90 -11.39 -28.17
CA GLY A 274 -28.30 -12.34 -29.09
C GLY A 274 -26.78 -12.26 -28.92
N HIS A 275 -26.12 -13.41 -29.03
CA HIS A 275 -24.66 -13.59 -29.09
C HIS A 275 -23.93 -12.51 -29.91
N LEU A 276 -22.86 -11.94 -29.36
CA LEU A 276 -21.80 -11.30 -30.14
C LEU A 276 -20.47 -12.03 -29.90
N PRO A 277 -19.74 -12.42 -30.95
CA PRO A 277 -18.46 -13.11 -30.84
C PRO A 277 -17.33 -12.17 -30.37
N GLU A 278 -16.36 -12.73 -29.64
CA GLU A 278 -15.19 -12.08 -29.00
C GLU A 278 -14.34 -11.21 -29.95
N SER A 279 -14.43 -11.42 -31.27
CA SER A 279 -13.72 -10.62 -32.28
C SER A 279 -14.21 -9.17 -32.39
N THR A 280 -15.39 -8.85 -31.84
CA THR A 280 -15.99 -7.50 -31.88
C THR A 280 -15.43 -6.58 -30.79
N ILE A 281 -14.89 -7.16 -29.70
CA ILE A 281 -14.31 -6.42 -28.56
C ILE A 281 -12.91 -5.90 -28.94
N TRP A 282 -12.13 -6.67 -29.70
CA TRP A 282 -10.81 -6.26 -30.17
C TRP A 282 -10.83 -5.07 -31.14
N ASN A 283 -11.81 -5.02 -32.06
CA ASN A 283 -11.91 -3.92 -33.03
C ASN A 283 -12.40 -2.60 -32.42
N ARG A 284 -13.15 -2.63 -31.31
CA ARG A 284 -13.56 -1.42 -30.59
C ARG A 284 -12.43 -0.79 -29.78
N LEU A 285 -11.46 -1.58 -29.30
CA LEU A 285 -10.29 -1.06 -28.57
C LEU A 285 -9.24 -0.44 -29.51
N GLN A 286 -9.07 -0.94 -30.75
CA GLN A 286 -8.17 -0.31 -31.72
C GLN A 286 -8.73 0.99 -32.33
N GLY A 287 -10.05 1.12 -32.48
CA GLY A 287 -10.68 2.35 -32.98
C GLY A 287 -10.55 3.55 -32.03
N TRP A 288 -10.52 3.30 -30.72
CA TRP A 288 -10.35 4.35 -29.71
C TRP A 288 -8.91 4.89 -29.66
N PHE A 289 -7.91 4.05 -29.97
CA PHE A 289 -6.50 4.43 -29.96
C PHE A 289 -6.07 5.30 -31.15
N GLN A 290 -6.75 5.20 -32.32
CA GLN A 290 -6.47 6.07 -33.46
C GLN A 290 -7.13 7.46 -33.36
N GLY A 291 -8.10 7.65 -32.47
CA GLY A 291 -8.74 8.96 -32.24
C GLY A 291 -7.94 9.91 -31.34
N LEU A 292 -6.93 9.42 -30.63
CA LEU A 292 -6.19 10.18 -29.60
C LEU A 292 -4.79 10.67 -30.05
N LEU A 293 -4.39 10.41 -31.31
CA LEU A 293 -3.08 10.83 -31.85
C LEU A 293 -3.17 11.61 -33.17
N GLY A 294 -4.32 12.20 -33.51
CA GLY A 294 -4.53 12.85 -34.80
C GLY A 294 -5.26 14.19 -34.75
N SER A 295 -4.61 15.24 -34.23
CA SER A 295 -4.95 16.63 -34.59
C SER A 295 -3.77 17.58 -34.35
N HIS A 296 -2.71 17.44 -35.12
CA HIS A 296 -1.76 18.53 -35.38
C HIS A 296 -1.19 18.39 -36.79
N SER A 297 -1.94 18.89 -37.78
CA SER A 297 -1.52 19.67 -38.97
C SER A 297 -2.69 19.73 -39.95
#